data_AF-A0A6A6XDB5-F1
#
_entry.id   AF-A0A6A6XDB5-F1
#
_cell.length_a   1.000
_cell.length_b   1.000
_cell.length_c   1.000
_cell.angle_alpha   90.00
_cell.angle_beta   90.00
_cell.angle_gamma   90.00
#
_symmetry.space_group_name_H-M   'P 1'
#
loop_
_entity.id
_entity.type
_entity.pdbx_description
1 polymer ?
#
loop_
_entity_poly.entity_id
_entity_poly.type
_entity_poly.pdbx_seq_one_letter_code
_entity_poly.pdbx_strand_id
1 'polypeptide(L)'
;GLFATAEIKEGVRVISEPPLIALPTPGDDADAIFSAYQKLSPADQDAFWTLPPAVPLNMEEWSAQCDALIPRILEIYEKDHADRTEEENHLFTTVAPKVETMCCAWRVAARFHAHRYSLTNALYQDRSRIPAGVPVTGLFVQAARLRHSCVPNCFCNWNATTGRMTVHAVKNIAAGEELTVSCIGTAAFYHTHSTRQAKLLDTAGLVCACPACDPAHTDYKAHELVRTRLHTLSTYLSGILTNLEVEDEDGDHAHEQYTPEILTLIEMKVQEVITLLGKAGCADVEIVRWRNALRDRLLPR
;
A
#
# COMPACT_ATOMS: atom_id res chain seq x y z
N GLY A 1 10.42 0.96 11.56
CA GLY A 1 10.85 2.16 10.82
C GLY A 1 12.25 1.95 10.30
N LEU A 2 12.60 2.65 9.22
CA LEU A 2 13.95 2.72 8.69
C LEU A 2 14.47 4.15 8.87
N PHE A 3 15.68 4.34 9.36
CA PHE A 3 16.23 5.66 9.66
C PHE A 3 17.50 5.89 8.84
N ALA A 4 17.68 7.11 8.35
CA ALA A 4 18.86 7.51 7.62
C ALA A 4 20.07 7.55 8.58
N THR A 5 21.17 6.89 8.24
CA THR A 5 22.42 6.96 9.03
C THR A 5 23.34 8.09 8.57
N ALA A 6 23.07 8.67 7.40
CA ALA A 6 23.76 9.81 6.82
C ALA A 6 22.74 10.64 6.02
N GLU A 7 23.14 11.83 5.57
CA GLU A 7 22.30 12.64 4.69
C GLU A 7 22.02 11.91 3.37
N ILE A 8 20.76 11.92 2.93
CA ILE A 8 20.32 11.35 1.65
C ILE A 8 19.77 12.49 0.80
N LYS A 9 20.35 12.68 -0.39
CA LYS A 9 19.88 13.71 -1.32
C LYS A 9 18.61 13.27 -2.04
N GLU A 10 17.79 14.24 -2.42
CA GLU A 10 16.65 14.02 -3.32
C GLU A 10 17.06 13.24 -4.57
N GLY A 11 16.21 12.30 -5.01
CA GLY A 11 16.43 11.44 -6.17
C GLY A 11 17.28 10.19 -5.91
N VAL A 12 17.95 10.09 -4.76
CA VAL A 12 18.75 8.91 -4.41
C VAL A 12 17.86 7.69 -4.22
N ARG A 13 18.21 6.57 -4.87
CA ARG A 13 17.57 5.27 -4.63
C ARG A 13 18.14 4.64 -3.36
N VAL A 14 17.29 4.49 -2.35
CA VAL A 14 17.65 3.95 -1.04
C VAL A 14 17.40 2.45 -0.90
N ILE A 15 16.40 1.91 -1.63
CA ILE A 15 16.09 0.48 -1.66
C ILE A 15 15.94 0.02 -3.11
N SER A 16 16.49 -1.15 -3.41
CA SER A 16 16.20 -1.91 -4.61
C SER A 16 16.26 -3.40 -4.28
N GLU A 17 15.12 -4.06 -4.16
CA GLU A 17 15.04 -5.46 -3.72
C GLU A 17 14.09 -6.29 -4.60
N PRO A 18 14.36 -7.59 -4.80
CA PRO A 18 13.42 -8.50 -5.43
C PRO A 18 12.28 -8.84 -4.45
N PRO A 19 11.14 -9.37 -4.92
CA PRO A 19 10.11 -9.87 -4.02
C PRO A 19 10.63 -11.08 -3.26
N LEU A 20 10.38 -11.12 -1.95
CA LEU A 20 10.57 -12.32 -1.12
C LEU A 20 9.52 -13.37 -1.50
N ILE A 21 8.26 -12.93 -1.60
CA ILE A 21 7.12 -13.72 -2.06
C ILE A 21 6.45 -12.93 -3.18
N ALA A 22 6.08 -13.61 -4.27
CA ALA A 22 5.29 -13.07 -5.36
C ALA A 22 4.16 -14.05 -5.71
N LEU A 23 2.93 -13.57 -5.78
CA LEU A 23 1.72 -14.37 -5.98
C LEU A 23 0.92 -13.87 -7.18
N PRO A 24 0.31 -14.77 -7.98
CA PRO A 24 -0.56 -14.41 -9.10
C PRO A 24 -1.98 -14.03 -8.66
N THR A 25 -2.29 -14.13 -7.37
CA THR A 25 -3.56 -13.72 -6.79
C THR A 25 -3.37 -12.39 -6.04
N PRO A 26 -4.46 -11.64 -5.77
CA PRO A 26 -4.41 -10.43 -4.94
C PRO A 26 -3.79 -10.67 -3.56
N GLY A 27 -3.70 -11.93 -3.13
CA GLY A 27 -3.10 -12.35 -1.87
C GLY A 27 -4.12 -12.51 -0.76
N ASP A 28 -5.39 -12.78 -1.08
CA ASP A 28 -6.45 -13.10 -0.11
C ASP A 28 -6.59 -14.62 0.12
N ASP A 29 -5.82 -15.42 -0.63
CA ASP A 29 -5.74 -16.87 -0.49
C ASP A 29 -4.58 -17.22 0.44
N ALA A 30 -4.91 -17.54 1.69
CA ALA A 30 -3.93 -17.82 2.72
C ALA A 30 -3.24 -19.19 2.55
N ASP A 31 -3.84 -20.15 1.85
CA ASP A 31 -3.17 -21.41 1.49
C ASP A 31 -2.07 -21.16 0.45
N ALA A 32 -2.34 -20.33 -0.55
CA ALA A 32 -1.34 -19.90 -1.54
C ALA A 32 -0.19 -19.13 -0.89
N ILE A 33 -0.51 -18.23 0.06
CA ILE A 33 0.50 -17.50 0.84
C ILE A 33 1.36 -18.46 1.66
N PHE A 34 0.74 -19.36 2.43
CA PHE A 34 1.46 -20.29 3.29
C PHE A 34 2.34 -21.25 2.48
N SER A 35 1.82 -21.75 1.35
CA SER A 35 2.58 -22.59 0.41
C SER A 35 3.78 -21.85 -0.19
N ALA A 36 3.68 -20.55 -0.44
CA ALA A 36 4.80 -19.74 -0.91
C ALA A 36 5.83 -19.49 0.20
N TYR A 37 5.37 -19.21 1.42
CA TYR A 37 6.23 -19.08 2.61
C TYR A 37 7.03 -20.36 2.90
N GLN A 38 6.41 -21.54 2.82
CA GLN A 38 7.08 -22.81 3.07
C GLN A 38 8.24 -23.11 2.10
N LYS A 39 8.23 -22.49 0.91
CA LYS A 39 9.29 -22.62 -0.10
C LYS A 39 10.48 -21.69 0.14
N LEU A 40 10.36 -20.74 1.07
CA LEU A 40 11.44 -19.83 1.43
C LEU A 40 12.59 -20.56 2.13
N SER A 41 13.80 -20.04 1.97
CA SER A 41 14.95 -20.49 2.76
C SER A 41 14.74 -20.20 4.25
N PRO A 42 15.41 -20.91 5.18
CA PRO A 42 15.30 -20.61 6.61
C PRO A 42 15.62 -19.15 6.95
N ALA A 43 16.63 -18.55 6.31
CA ALA A 43 16.99 -17.15 6.51
C ALA A 43 15.89 -16.18 6.03
N ASP A 44 15.22 -16.51 4.93
CA ASP A 44 14.10 -15.73 4.40
C ASP A 44 12.84 -15.87 5.26
N GLN A 45 12.60 -17.06 5.82
CA GLN A 45 11.54 -17.28 6.80
C GLN A 45 11.79 -16.44 8.05
N ASP A 46 13.00 -16.45 8.59
CA ASP A 46 13.39 -15.63 9.74
C ASP A 46 13.18 -14.14 9.45
N ALA A 47 13.64 -13.67 8.29
CA ALA A 47 13.44 -12.29 7.85
C ALA A 47 11.94 -11.92 7.75
N PHE A 48 11.12 -12.82 7.18
CA PHE A 48 9.67 -12.65 7.10
C PHE A 48 9.02 -12.55 8.49
N TRP A 49 9.43 -13.38 9.45
CA TRP A 49 8.88 -13.39 10.80
C TRP A 49 9.14 -12.11 11.58
N THR A 50 10.18 -11.36 11.23
CA THR A 50 10.45 -10.03 11.83
C THR A 50 9.42 -8.97 11.44
N LEU A 51 8.57 -9.22 10.44
CA LEU A 51 7.52 -8.28 10.04
C LEU A 51 6.35 -8.34 11.04
N PRO A 52 5.79 -7.18 11.45
CA PRO A 52 4.65 -7.16 12.35
C PRO A 52 3.39 -7.66 11.61
N PRO A 53 2.56 -8.53 12.23
CA PRO A 53 1.27 -8.87 11.67
C PRO A 53 0.29 -7.69 11.80
N ALA A 54 -0.68 -7.61 10.90
CA ALA A 54 -1.90 -6.82 11.10
C ALA A 54 -3.11 -7.73 10.86
N VAL A 55 -4.20 -7.53 11.60
CA VAL A 55 -5.42 -8.32 11.43
C VAL A 55 -6.19 -7.79 10.22
N PRO A 56 -6.32 -8.56 9.13
CA PRO A 56 -7.14 -8.15 8.01
C PRO A 56 -8.62 -8.31 8.36
N LEU A 57 -9.46 -7.33 8.00
CA LEU A 57 -10.92 -7.40 8.17
C LEU A 57 -11.55 -8.61 7.45
N ASN A 58 -10.89 -9.16 6.42
CA ASN A 58 -11.37 -10.28 5.63
C ASN A 58 -10.87 -11.66 6.11
N MET A 59 -10.21 -11.76 7.28
CA MET A 59 -9.71 -13.03 7.83
C MET A 59 -10.44 -13.50 9.10
N GLU A 60 -11.60 -12.90 9.41
CA GLU A 60 -12.40 -13.24 10.60
C GLU A 60 -12.87 -14.70 10.60
N GLU A 61 -13.23 -15.25 9.43
CA GLU A 61 -13.69 -16.64 9.31
C GLU A 61 -12.57 -17.65 9.62
N TRP A 62 -11.34 -17.33 9.22
CA TRP A 62 -10.16 -18.16 9.50
C TRP A 62 -9.77 -18.10 10.98
N SER A 63 -9.82 -16.91 11.60
CA SER A 63 -9.59 -16.81 13.06
C SER A 63 -10.66 -17.55 13.84
N ALA A 64 -11.93 -17.50 13.41
CA ALA A 64 -13.03 -18.19 14.11
C ALA A 64 -12.84 -19.72 14.15
N GLN A 65 -12.31 -20.32 13.07
CA GLN A 65 -11.99 -21.75 13.05
C GLN A 65 -10.84 -22.10 14.01
N CYS A 66 -9.81 -21.25 14.08
CA CYS A 66 -8.74 -21.39 15.07
C CYS A 66 -9.30 -21.29 16.48
N ASP A 67 -10.10 -20.26 16.76
CA ASP A 67 -10.68 -19.97 18.08
C ASP A 67 -11.61 -21.08 18.57
N ALA A 68 -12.29 -21.79 17.65
CA ALA A 68 -13.14 -22.92 17.99
C ALA A 68 -12.36 -24.19 18.36
N LEU A 69 -11.18 -24.41 17.76
CA LEU A 69 -10.41 -25.66 17.92
C LEU A 69 -9.29 -25.54 18.96
N ILE A 70 -8.68 -24.36 19.10
CA ILE A 70 -7.56 -24.12 20.02
C ILE A 70 -7.91 -24.50 21.47
N PRO A 71 -9.02 -24.05 22.08
CA PRO A 71 -9.32 -24.36 23.47
C PRO A 71 -9.42 -25.86 23.71
N ARG A 72 -10.08 -26.58 22.79
CA ARG A 72 -10.27 -28.04 22.89
C ARG A 72 -8.95 -28.81 22.77
N ILE A 73 -8.01 -28.35 21.96
CA ILE A 73 -6.67 -28.97 21.87
C ILE A 73 -5.81 -28.61 23.07
N LEU A 74 -5.90 -27.38 23.57
CA LEU A 74 -5.17 -26.94 24.77
C LEU A 74 -5.63 -27.71 26.02
N GLU A 75 -6.92 -27.91 26.20
CA GLU A 75 -7.47 -28.74 27.29
C GLU A 75 -6.89 -30.15 27.30
N ILE A 76 -6.67 -30.76 26.12
CA ILE A 76 -6.04 -32.08 26.03
C ILE A 76 -4.53 -31.99 26.24
N TYR A 77 -3.88 -30.95 25.70
CA TYR A 77 -2.45 -30.71 25.85
C TYR A 77 -2.02 -30.58 27.31
N GLU A 78 -2.82 -29.87 28.12
CA GLU A 78 -2.56 -29.62 29.54
C GLU A 78 -2.73 -30.85 30.44
N LYS A 79 -3.41 -31.90 29.97
CA LYS A 79 -3.53 -33.18 30.68
C LYS A 79 -2.24 -33.98 30.59
N ASP A 80 -1.87 -34.63 31.69
CA ASP A 80 -0.89 -35.71 31.67
C ASP A 80 -1.37 -36.81 30.71
N HIS A 81 -0.45 -37.39 29.93
CA HIS A 81 -0.79 -38.39 28.92
C HIS A 81 -1.52 -39.61 29.52
N ALA A 82 -1.25 -39.93 30.80
CA ALA A 82 -1.91 -41.03 31.51
C ALA A 82 -3.40 -40.75 31.79
N ASP A 83 -3.81 -39.48 31.83
CA ASP A 83 -5.17 -39.05 32.17
C ASP A 83 -6.05 -38.80 30.94
N ARG A 84 -5.49 -38.98 29.73
CA ARG A 84 -6.21 -38.78 28.46
C ARG A 84 -7.00 -40.03 28.08
N THR A 85 -8.24 -39.85 27.63
CA THR A 85 -9.02 -40.95 27.05
C THR A 85 -8.45 -41.37 25.69
N GLU A 86 -8.84 -42.56 25.19
CA GLU A 86 -8.45 -43.02 23.85
C GLU A 86 -8.96 -42.06 22.77
N GLU A 87 -10.16 -41.51 22.93
CA GLU A 87 -10.73 -40.49 22.05
C GLU A 87 -9.92 -39.19 22.06
N GLU A 88 -9.47 -38.74 23.23
CA GLU A 88 -8.63 -37.54 23.36
C GLU A 88 -7.26 -37.73 22.73
N ASN A 89 -6.65 -38.90 22.91
CA ASN A 89 -5.38 -39.23 22.25
C ASN A 89 -5.53 -39.29 20.72
N HIS A 90 -6.61 -39.89 20.23
CA HIS A 90 -6.91 -39.91 18.80
C HIS A 90 -7.15 -38.50 18.25
N LEU A 91 -7.96 -37.70 18.94
CA LEU A 91 -8.24 -36.32 18.55
C LEU A 91 -6.97 -35.47 18.56
N PHE A 92 -6.16 -35.55 19.62
CA PHE A 92 -4.91 -34.81 19.74
C PHE A 92 -3.95 -35.17 18.60
N THR A 93 -3.76 -36.46 18.34
CA THR A 93 -2.85 -36.93 17.28
C THR A 93 -3.30 -36.52 15.87
N THR A 94 -4.62 -36.46 15.63
CA THR A 94 -5.17 -36.18 14.29
C THR A 94 -5.46 -34.70 14.03
N VAL A 95 -5.82 -33.94 15.06
CA VAL A 95 -6.30 -32.55 14.95
C VAL A 95 -5.25 -31.55 15.40
N ALA A 96 -4.44 -31.84 16.42
CA ALA A 96 -3.44 -30.87 16.90
C ALA A 96 -2.45 -30.43 15.80
N PRO A 97 -1.90 -31.34 14.94
CA PRO A 97 -1.01 -30.92 13.84
C PRO A 97 -1.71 -30.02 12.81
N LYS A 98 -3.02 -30.21 12.59
CA LYS A 98 -3.82 -29.38 11.68
C LYS A 98 -4.05 -28.00 12.26
N VAL A 99 -4.36 -27.92 13.57
CA VAL A 99 -4.52 -26.66 14.28
C VAL A 99 -3.20 -25.89 14.29
N GLU A 100 -2.07 -26.54 14.55
CA GLU A 100 -0.75 -25.92 14.47
C GLU A 100 -0.47 -25.33 13.08
N THR A 101 -0.73 -26.11 12.03
CA THR A 101 -0.57 -25.67 10.64
C THR A 101 -1.47 -24.48 10.32
N MET A 102 -2.73 -24.52 10.73
CA MET A 102 -3.72 -23.46 10.52
C MET A 102 -3.32 -22.17 11.24
N CYS A 103 -2.88 -22.26 12.50
CA CYS A 103 -2.36 -21.13 13.27
C CYS A 103 -1.13 -20.52 12.59
N CYS A 104 -0.23 -21.35 12.07
CA CYS A 104 0.95 -20.88 11.34
C CYS A 104 0.55 -20.17 10.04
N ALA A 105 -0.31 -20.79 9.24
CA ALA A 105 -0.82 -20.22 7.99
C ALA A 105 -1.50 -18.86 8.23
N TRP A 106 -2.35 -18.75 9.25
CA TRP A 106 -2.98 -17.49 9.63
C TRP A 106 -1.97 -16.41 10.00
N ARG A 107 -0.96 -16.74 10.82
CA ARG A 107 0.11 -15.80 11.22
C ARG A 107 0.98 -15.34 10.04
N VAL A 108 1.20 -16.21 9.06
CA VAL A 108 1.90 -15.88 7.81
C VAL A 108 1.03 -14.97 6.95
N ALA A 109 -0.24 -15.33 6.73
CA ALA A 109 -1.16 -14.52 5.95
C ALA A 109 -1.37 -13.13 6.55
N ALA A 110 -1.50 -12.99 7.88
CA ALA A 110 -1.61 -11.70 8.56
C ALA A 110 -0.40 -10.78 8.32
N ARG A 111 0.81 -11.34 8.23
CA ARG A 111 2.02 -10.58 7.86
C ARG A 111 2.05 -10.23 6.39
N PHE A 112 1.71 -11.17 5.52
CA PHE A 112 1.69 -10.92 4.09
C PHE A 112 0.69 -9.81 3.74
N HIS A 113 -0.54 -9.88 4.26
CA HIS A 113 -1.57 -8.87 4.04
C HIS A 113 -1.17 -7.47 4.50
N ALA A 114 -0.53 -7.36 5.66
CA ALA A 114 -0.10 -6.08 6.22
C ALA A 114 0.94 -5.35 5.35
N HIS A 115 1.73 -6.11 4.58
CA HIS A 115 2.96 -5.62 3.93
C HIS A 115 3.00 -5.86 2.41
N ARG A 116 1.92 -6.35 1.82
CA ARG A 116 1.85 -6.66 0.39
C ARG A 116 1.81 -5.39 -0.48
N TYR A 117 2.47 -5.46 -1.62
CA TYR A 117 2.45 -4.45 -2.67
C TYR A 117 1.87 -5.03 -3.96
N SER A 118 1.24 -4.18 -4.78
CA SER A 118 0.85 -4.56 -6.13
C SER A 118 2.09 -4.65 -7.03
N LEU A 119 2.20 -5.73 -7.80
CA LEU A 119 3.23 -5.97 -8.81
C LEU A 119 2.75 -5.62 -10.23
N THR A 120 1.62 -4.92 -10.33
CA THR A 120 1.05 -4.49 -11.60
C THR A 120 0.64 -3.04 -11.54
N ASN A 121 0.93 -2.32 -12.63
CA ASN A 121 0.46 -0.96 -12.84
C ASN A 121 -0.90 -0.92 -13.56
N ALA A 122 -1.48 -2.09 -13.88
CA ALA A 122 -2.77 -2.17 -14.53
C ALA A 122 -3.88 -1.60 -13.62
N LEU A 123 -4.74 -0.78 -14.24
CA LEU A 123 -5.96 -0.29 -13.61
C LEU A 123 -6.85 -1.47 -13.23
N TYR A 124 -7.68 -1.28 -12.19
CA TYR A 124 -8.53 -2.35 -11.65
C TYR A 124 -9.36 -3.05 -12.73
N GLN A 125 -9.94 -2.29 -13.66
CA GLN A 125 -10.74 -2.79 -14.78
C GLN A 125 -9.95 -3.66 -15.77
N ASP A 126 -8.64 -3.43 -15.91
CA ASP A 126 -7.77 -4.14 -16.83
C ASP A 126 -7.08 -5.35 -16.18
N ARG A 127 -7.23 -5.54 -14.87
CA ARG A 127 -6.58 -6.66 -14.17
C ARG A 127 -7.06 -8.03 -14.64
N SER A 128 -8.27 -8.12 -15.20
CA SER A 128 -8.79 -9.33 -15.84
C SER A 128 -8.01 -9.75 -17.09
N ARG A 129 -7.25 -8.83 -17.69
CA ARG A 129 -6.41 -9.08 -18.88
C ARG A 129 -5.01 -9.59 -18.54
N ILE A 130 -4.64 -9.58 -17.25
CA ILE A 130 -3.34 -10.09 -16.81
C ILE A 130 -3.32 -11.62 -17.02
N PRO A 131 -2.33 -12.17 -17.74
CA PRO A 131 -2.26 -13.61 -17.97
C PRO A 131 -2.22 -14.41 -16.67
N ALA A 132 -2.88 -15.58 -16.67
CA ALA A 132 -2.88 -16.47 -15.52
C ALA A 132 -1.44 -16.87 -15.12
N GLY A 133 -1.17 -16.88 -13.81
CA GLY A 133 0.14 -17.21 -13.25
C GLY A 133 1.15 -16.06 -13.22
N VAL A 134 0.86 -14.91 -13.84
CA VAL A 134 1.70 -13.71 -13.70
C VAL A 134 1.52 -13.13 -12.29
N PRO A 135 2.61 -12.91 -11.52
CA PRO A 135 2.50 -12.32 -10.20
C PRO A 135 1.90 -10.90 -10.24
N VAL A 136 0.90 -10.65 -9.39
CA VAL A 136 0.20 -9.36 -9.26
C VAL A 136 0.34 -8.74 -7.87
N THR A 137 0.79 -9.53 -6.90
CA THR A 137 1.03 -9.11 -5.52
C THR A 137 2.36 -9.67 -5.02
N GLY A 138 3.08 -8.92 -4.21
CA GLY A 138 4.33 -9.40 -3.61
C GLY A 138 4.67 -8.73 -2.30
N LEU A 139 5.63 -9.32 -1.58
CA LEU A 139 6.13 -8.82 -0.30
C LEU A 139 7.64 -8.60 -0.38
N PHE A 140 8.08 -7.50 0.23
CA PHE A 140 9.45 -6.99 0.15
C PHE A 140 9.89 -6.60 1.56
N VAL A 141 10.90 -7.28 2.11
CA VAL A 141 11.21 -7.19 3.54
C VAL A 141 11.70 -5.80 3.93
N GLN A 142 12.51 -5.13 3.10
CA GLN A 142 13.00 -3.79 3.45
C GLN A 142 11.89 -2.75 3.29
N ALA A 143 11.14 -2.78 2.19
CA ALA A 143 10.04 -1.86 1.93
C ALA A 143 8.89 -2.01 2.95
N ALA A 144 8.66 -3.23 3.46
CA ALA A 144 7.68 -3.50 4.53
C ALA A 144 8.01 -2.79 5.87
N ARG A 145 9.26 -2.34 6.06
CA ARG A 145 9.67 -1.63 7.30
C ARG A 145 9.42 -0.12 7.25
N LEU A 146 9.13 0.42 6.07
CA LEU A 146 8.85 1.84 5.87
C LEU A 146 7.52 2.18 6.53
N ARG A 147 7.52 3.23 7.37
CA ARG A 147 6.28 3.70 8.00
C ARG A 147 5.50 4.62 7.08
N HIS A 148 4.20 4.70 7.36
CA HIS A 148 3.35 5.65 6.69
C HIS A 148 3.63 7.10 7.15
N SER A 149 3.63 8.03 6.19
CA SER A 149 3.44 9.46 6.41
C SER A 149 2.52 10.03 5.33
N CYS A 150 1.61 10.94 5.68
CA CYS A 150 0.82 11.71 4.71
C CYS A 150 1.65 12.82 4.02
N VAL A 151 2.90 13.02 4.44
CA VAL A 151 3.90 13.95 3.87
C VAL A 151 5.26 13.23 3.75
N PRO A 152 5.31 12.14 2.96
CA PRO A 152 6.44 11.24 2.95
C PRO A 152 7.73 11.90 2.44
N ASN A 153 8.87 11.29 2.78
CA ASN A 153 10.18 11.66 2.22
C ASN A 153 10.74 10.64 1.24
N CYS A 154 10.06 9.51 1.07
CA CYS A 154 10.38 8.49 0.08
C CYS A 154 9.15 8.15 -0.79
N PHE A 155 9.42 7.72 -2.01
CA PHE A 155 8.43 7.12 -2.91
C PHE A 155 8.81 5.68 -3.23
N CYS A 156 7.84 4.76 -3.12
CA CYS A 156 8.01 3.32 -3.27
C CYS A 156 7.22 2.83 -4.48
N ASN A 157 7.86 2.12 -5.41
CA ASN A 157 7.21 1.62 -6.61
C ASN A 157 7.84 0.33 -7.15
N TRP A 158 6.98 -0.55 -7.66
CA TRP A 158 7.37 -1.73 -8.40
C TRP A 158 7.84 -1.36 -9.81
N ASN A 159 9.09 -1.70 -10.12
CA ASN A 159 9.65 -1.57 -11.45
C ASN A 159 9.54 -2.91 -12.18
N ALA A 160 8.50 -3.05 -13.00
CA ALA A 160 8.23 -4.26 -13.78
C ALA A 160 9.34 -4.60 -14.78
N THR A 161 10.05 -3.61 -15.34
CA THR A 161 11.17 -3.82 -16.26
C THR A 161 12.34 -4.52 -15.59
N THR A 162 12.63 -4.18 -14.34
CA THR A 162 13.75 -4.76 -13.58
C THR A 162 13.32 -5.90 -12.66
N GLY A 163 12.02 -6.07 -12.43
CA GLY A 163 11.48 -7.04 -11.47
C GLY A 163 11.85 -6.70 -10.01
N ARG A 164 11.92 -5.41 -9.66
CA ARG A 164 12.36 -4.98 -8.32
C ARG A 164 11.45 -3.91 -7.73
N MET A 165 11.24 -3.99 -6.42
CA MET A 165 10.72 -2.86 -5.65
C MET A 165 11.82 -1.82 -5.50
N THR A 166 11.50 -0.57 -5.77
CA THR A 166 12.44 0.54 -5.67
C THR A 166 11.89 1.64 -4.78
N VAL A 167 12.76 2.19 -3.94
CA VAL A 167 12.41 3.31 -3.06
C VAL A 167 13.41 4.44 -3.30
N HIS A 168 12.89 5.63 -3.58
CA HIS A 168 13.70 6.82 -3.87
C HIS A 168 13.34 7.94 -2.92
N ALA A 169 14.33 8.70 -2.47
CA ALA A 169 14.12 9.93 -1.73
C ALA A 169 13.46 10.97 -2.65
N VAL A 170 12.38 11.60 -2.19
CA VAL A 170 11.66 12.66 -2.92
C VAL A 170 11.93 14.06 -2.38
N LYS A 171 12.77 14.15 -1.35
CA LYS A 171 13.35 15.36 -0.79
C LYS A 171 14.65 14.99 -0.07
N ASN A 172 15.45 15.97 0.31
CA ASN A 172 16.62 15.72 1.15
C ASN A 172 16.18 15.16 2.52
N ILE A 173 16.88 14.15 3.01
CA ILE A 173 16.61 13.45 4.28
C ILE A 173 17.84 13.61 5.17
N ALA A 174 17.66 14.16 6.36
CA ALA A 174 18.75 14.36 7.30
C ALA A 174 19.20 13.04 7.95
N ALA A 175 20.44 12.97 8.42
CA ALA A 175 20.88 11.86 9.28
C ALA A 175 20.00 11.79 10.55
N GLY A 176 19.54 10.59 10.90
CA GLY A 176 18.61 10.34 11.99
C GLY A 176 17.13 10.51 11.63
N GLU A 177 16.79 11.07 10.46
CA GLU A 177 15.42 11.19 10.00
C GLU A 177 14.87 9.84 9.53
N GLU A 178 13.59 9.58 9.79
CA GLU A 178 12.95 8.34 9.37
C GLU A 178 12.51 8.36 7.91
N LEU A 179 12.79 7.29 7.18
CA LEU A 179 12.29 7.05 5.83
C LEU A 179 10.82 6.64 5.90
N THR A 180 9.97 7.40 5.22
CA THR A 180 8.51 7.23 5.24
C THR A 180 7.94 7.23 3.83
N VAL A 181 6.87 6.47 3.63
CA VAL A 181 6.14 6.36 2.36
C VAL A 181 4.64 6.63 2.57
N SER A 182 3.92 6.96 1.51
CA SER A 182 2.46 6.97 1.57
C SER A 182 1.91 5.58 1.24
N CYS A 183 1.09 5.00 2.13
CA CYS A 183 0.29 3.82 1.84
C CYS A 183 -1.17 4.17 1.51
N ILE A 184 -1.51 5.47 1.54
CA ILE A 184 -2.79 5.95 1.02
C ILE A 184 -2.64 6.26 -0.47
N GLY A 185 -3.57 5.72 -1.26
CA GLY A 185 -3.64 6.01 -2.68
C GLY A 185 -4.08 7.44 -2.97
N THR A 186 -3.94 7.82 -4.24
CA THR A 186 -4.33 9.13 -4.80
C THR A 186 -5.76 9.53 -4.42
N ALA A 187 -6.65 8.55 -4.32
CA ALA A 187 -8.04 8.74 -3.89
C ALA A 187 -8.15 9.32 -2.48
N ALA A 188 -7.30 8.95 -1.52
CA ALA A 188 -7.39 9.43 -0.13
C ALA A 188 -6.42 10.58 0.18
N PHE A 189 -5.38 10.78 -0.65
CA PHE A 189 -4.33 11.76 -0.42
C PHE A 189 -4.85 13.19 -0.20
N TYR A 190 -5.82 13.60 -1.02
CA TYR A 190 -6.40 14.94 -1.01
C TYR A 190 -7.45 15.17 0.08
N HIS A 191 -7.88 14.13 0.79
CA HIS A 191 -8.98 14.24 1.73
C HIS A 191 -8.56 14.86 3.07
N THR A 192 -9.55 15.18 3.90
CA THR A 192 -9.37 15.72 5.25
C THR A 192 -8.67 14.74 6.18
N HIS A 193 -8.16 15.24 7.31
CA HIS A 193 -7.57 14.42 8.36
C HIS A 193 -8.47 13.23 8.76
N SER A 194 -9.76 13.48 9.00
CA SER A 194 -10.71 12.45 9.42
C SER A 194 -10.84 11.32 8.39
N THR A 195 -10.97 11.65 7.11
CA THR A 195 -11.06 10.65 6.04
C THR A 195 -9.76 9.87 5.88
N ARG A 196 -8.60 10.52 5.99
CA ARG A 196 -7.30 9.83 5.93
C ARG A 196 -7.12 8.86 7.10
N GLN A 197 -7.42 9.28 8.33
CA GLN A 197 -7.37 8.41 9.51
C GLN A 197 -8.30 7.20 9.37
N ALA A 198 -9.55 7.44 8.96
CA ALA A 198 -10.52 6.36 8.76
C ALA A 198 -10.03 5.36 7.70
N LYS A 199 -9.48 5.84 6.58
CA LYS A 199 -8.95 4.98 5.50
C LYS A 199 -7.73 4.17 5.95
N LEU A 200 -6.84 4.77 6.71
CA LEU A 200 -5.64 4.12 7.24
C LEU A 200 -5.98 3.06 8.28
N LEU A 201 -6.96 3.32 9.13
CA LEU A 201 -7.45 2.35 10.09
C LEU A 201 -8.13 1.17 9.39
N ASP A 202 -8.98 1.46 8.40
CA ASP A 202 -9.71 0.46 7.60
C ASP A 202 -8.78 -0.45 6.77
N THR A 203 -7.84 0.14 6.02
CA THR A 203 -7.01 -0.63 5.09
C THR A 203 -5.69 -1.14 5.65
N ALA A 204 -5.15 -0.49 6.68
CA ALA A 204 -3.81 -0.77 7.19
C ALA A 204 -3.77 -0.91 8.71
N GLY A 205 -4.91 -0.81 9.41
CA GLY A 205 -4.98 -0.94 10.86
C GLY A 205 -4.15 0.09 11.62
N LEU A 206 -3.86 1.26 11.02
CA LEU A 206 -2.92 2.24 11.58
C LEU A 206 -3.55 3.60 11.84
N VAL A 207 -3.06 4.26 12.89
CA VAL A 207 -3.38 5.66 13.22
C VAL A 207 -2.15 6.51 12.90
N CYS A 208 -2.33 7.51 12.04
CA CYS A 208 -1.22 8.34 11.58
C CYS A 208 -0.96 9.51 12.52
N ALA A 209 0.30 9.73 12.89
CA ALA A 209 0.74 10.85 13.71
C ALA A 209 1.83 11.69 13.01
N CYS A 210 1.83 11.72 11.68
CA CYS A 210 2.77 12.55 10.92
C CYS A 210 2.45 14.05 11.07
N PRO A 211 3.32 14.98 10.63
CA PRO A 211 3.08 16.42 10.69
C PRO A 211 1.72 16.91 10.13
N ALA A 212 1.18 16.20 9.14
CA ALA A 212 -0.13 16.51 8.54
C ALA A 212 -1.32 15.88 9.28
N CYS A 213 -1.08 15.02 10.26
CA CYS A 213 -2.13 14.33 11.02
C CYS A 213 -2.05 14.58 12.54
N ASP A 214 -0.97 15.17 13.03
CA ASP A 214 -0.84 15.59 14.43
C ASP A 214 -1.38 17.01 14.61
N PRO A 215 -2.53 17.21 15.30
CA PRO A 215 -3.09 18.55 15.53
C PRO A 215 -2.20 19.47 16.36
N ALA A 216 -1.23 18.93 17.10
CA ALA A 216 -0.26 19.71 17.85
C ALA A 216 0.92 20.19 17.00
N HIS A 217 1.11 19.64 15.79
CA HIS A 217 2.18 20.05 14.90
C HIS A 217 1.90 21.44 14.29
N THR A 218 2.94 22.27 14.18
CA THR A 218 2.82 23.66 13.70
C THR A 218 2.21 23.75 12.30
N ASP A 219 2.53 22.78 11.44
CA ASP A 219 2.10 22.76 10.03
C ASP A 219 0.71 22.16 9.82
N TYR A 220 0.07 21.58 10.85
CA TYR A 220 -1.21 20.87 10.72
C TYR A 220 -2.29 21.71 10.04
N LYS A 221 -2.49 22.96 10.48
CA LYS A 221 -3.50 23.86 9.92
C LYS A 221 -3.23 24.20 8.45
N ALA A 222 -1.96 24.42 8.10
CA ALA A 222 -1.56 24.70 6.73
C ALA A 222 -1.79 23.47 5.84
N HIS A 223 -1.43 22.29 6.33
CA HIS A 223 -1.65 21.01 5.68
C HIS A 223 -3.13 20.71 5.41
N GLU A 224 -4.03 21.00 6.35
CA GLU A 224 -5.47 20.80 6.15
C GLU A 224 -6.05 21.83 5.16
N LEU A 225 -5.69 23.12 5.28
CA LEU A 225 -6.16 24.16 4.37
C LEU A 225 -5.77 23.86 2.92
N VAL A 226 -4.51 23.47 2.69
CA VAL A 226 -4.01 23.13 1.36
C VAL A 226 -4.74 21.91 0.80
N ARG A 227 -5.00 20.88 1.61
CA ARG A 227 -5.71 19.66 1.17
C ARG A 227 -7.17 19.94 0.80
N THR A 228 -7.88 20.79 1.55
CA THR A 228 -9.25 21.19 1.15
C THR A 228 -9.25 21.82 -0.24
N ARG A 229 -8.32 22.73 -0.52
CA ARG A 229 -8.20 23.35 -1.85
C ARG A 229 -7.82 22.33 -2.92
N LEU A 230 -6.86 21.45 -2.63
CA LEU A 230 -6.44 20.38 -3.54
C LEU A 230 -7.60 19.45 -3.88
N HIS A 231 -8.42 19.04 -2.91
CA HIS A 231 -9.57 18.18 -3.14
C HIS A 231 -10.58 18.82 -4.09
N THR A 232 -10.91 20.10 -3.88
CA THR A 232 -11.81 20.83 -4.78
C THR A 232 -11.27 20.88 -6.21
N LEU A 233 -9.99 21.23 -6.36
CA LEU A 233 -9.35 21.31 -7.67
C LEU A 233 -9.24 19.93 -8.33
N SER A 234 -8.82 18.90 -7.59
CA SER A 234 -8.65 17.55 -8.12
C SER A 234 -9.98 16.97 -8.62
N THR A 235 -11.06 17.18 -7.87
CA THR A 235 -12.39 16.69 -8.25
C THR A 235 -12.91 17.42 -9.48
N TYR A 236 -12.75 18.75 -9.54
CA TYR A 236 -13.12 19.55 -10.70
C TYR A 236 -12.35 19.14 -11.97
N LEU A 237 -11.03 18.99 -11.84
CA LEU A 237 -10.14 18.68 -12.97
C LEU A 237 -10.29 17.23 -13.43
N SER A 238 -10.54 16.26 -12.53
CA SER A 238 -10.61 14.85 -12.92
C SER A 238 -11.71 14.59 -13.96
N GLY A 239 -12.89 15.19 -13.81
CA GLY A 239 -13.96 15.03 -14.80
C GLY A 239 -13.60 15.60 -16.18
N ILE A 240 -12.96 16.77 -16.19
CA ILE A 240 -12.54 17.44 -17.43
C ILE A 240 -11.43 16.63 -18.12
N LEU A 241 -10.41 16.23 -17.36
CA LEU A 241 -9.27 15.50 -17.91
C LEU A 241 -9.66 14.11 -18.43
N THR A 242 -10.68 13.46 -17.85
CA THR A 242 -11.23 12.21 -18.38
C THR A 242 -11.94 12.45 -19.72
N ASN A 243 -12.73 13.51 -19.85
CA ASN A 243 -13.41 13.83 -21.11
C ASN A 243 -12.41 14.13 -22.24
N LEU A 244 -11.35 14.89 -21.92
CA LEU A 244 -10.28 15.19 -22.89
C LEU A 244 -9.56 13.91 -23.38
N GLU A 245 -9.38 12.90 -22.53
CA GLU A 245 -8.81 11.61 -22.96
C GLU A 245 -9.72 10.86 -23.94
N VAL A 246 -11.03 10.86 -23.71
CA VAL A 246 -11.99 10.19 -24.60
C VAL A 246 -12.01 10.85 -25.98
N GLU A 247 -12.01 12.19 -26.02
CA GLU A 247 -11.95 12.95 -27.29
C GLU A 247 -10.68 12.65 -28.10
N ASP A 248 -9.53 12.51 -27.43
CA ASP A 248 -8.24 12.17 -28.06
C ASP A 248 -8.23 10.75 -28.67
N GLU A 249 -8.95 9.78 -28.06
CA GLU A 249 -9.04 8.41 -28.54
C GLU A 249 -9.98 8.26 -29.74
N ASP A 250 -11.06 9.04 -29.80
CA ASP A 250 -12.06 9.00 -30.87
C ASP A 250 -11.62 9.73 -32.16
N GLY A 251 -10.54 10.53 -32.10
CA GLY A 251 -9.78 11.01 -33.26
C GLY A 251 -10.46 12.02 -34.20
N ASP A 252 -11.74 12.34 -34.00
CA ASP A 252 -12.53 13.16 -34.95
C ASP A 252 -13.37 14.28 -34.29
N HIS A 253 -13.28 14.44 -32.96
CA HIS A 253 -13.91 15.53 -32.23
C HIS A 253 -12.84 16.42 -31.61
N ALA A 254 -12.30 17.34 -32.41
CA ALA A 254 -11.56 18.48 -31.87
C ALA A 254 -12.38 19.13 -30.76
N HIS A 255 -11.78 19.42 -29.60
CA HIS A 255 -12.32 20.03 -28.38
C HIS A 255 -13.46 21.06 -28.55
N GLU A 256 -14.61 20.69 -29.12
CA GLU A 256 -15.70 21.61 -29.46
C GLU A 256 -16.31 22.19 -28.18
N GLN A 257 -16.15 21.48 -27.07
CA GLN A 257 -16.57 21.89 -25.74
C GLN A 257 -15.56 22.82 -25.02
N TYR A 258 -14.28 22.83 -25.40
CA TYR A 258 -13.23 23.56 -24.68
C TYR A 258 -12.56 24.62 -25.56
N THR A 259 -12.99 25.88 -25.40
CA THR A 259 -12.35 27.01 -26.07
C THR A 259 -10.91 27.21 -25.55
N PRO A 260 -10.04 27.91 -26.30
CA PRO A 260 -8.67 28.21 -25.85
C PRO A 260 -8.60 28.90 -24.48
N GLU A 261 -9.59 29.75 -24.16
CA GLU A 261 -9.70 30.41 -22.85
C GLU A 261 -10.00 29.42 -21.72
N ILE A 262 -10.84 28.42 -21.99
CA ILE A 262 -11.17 27.36 -21.03
C ILE A 262 -9.96 26.46 -20.80
N LEU A 263 -9.25 26.07 -21.86
CA LEU A 263 -8.02 25.28 -21.75
C LEU A 263 -6.94 26.02 -20.95
N THR A 264 -6.77 27.32 -21.17
CA THR A 264 -5.87 28.18 -20.38
C THR A 264 -6.25 28.18 -18.91
N LEU A 265 -7.55 28.30 -18.59
CA LEU A 265 -8.04 28.25 -17.21
C LEU A 265 -7.79 26.88 -16.56
N ILE A 266 -7.96 25.78 -17.31
CA ILE A 266 -7.67 24.42 -16.85
C ILE A 266 -6.17 24.28 -16.56
N GLU A 267 -5.32 24.75 -17.47
CA GLU A 267 -3.85 24.74 -17.30
C GLU A 267 -3.45 25.47 -16.01
N MET A 268 -3.96 26.69 -15.80
CA MET A 268 -3.71 27.47 -14.58
C MET A 268 -4.10 26.71 -13.31
N LYS A 269 -5.23 26.00 -13.34
CA LYS A 269 -5.70 25.18 -12.20
C LYS A 269 -4.82 23.97 -11.97
N VAL A 270 -4.34 23.30 -13.02
CA VAL A 270 -3.39 22.19 -12.89
C VAL A 270 -2.06 22.67 -12.31
N GLN A 271 -1.55 23.82 -12.76
CA GLN A 271 -0.36 24.46 -12.18
C GLN A 271 -0.58 24.85 -10.71
N GLU A 272 -1.77 25.33 -10.35
CA GLU A 272 -2.16 25.59 -8.96
C GLU A 272 -2.08 24.30 -8.12
N VAL A 273 -2.59 23.17 -8.64
CA VAL A 273 -2.49 21.86 -7.97
C VAL A 273 -1.05 21.45 -7.73
N ILE A 274 -0.17 21.53 -8.75
CA ILE A 274 1.25 21.19 -8.62
C ILE A 274 1.92 22.04 -7.54
N THR A 275 1.62 23.34 -7.52
CA THR A 275 2.15 24.28 -6.53
C THR A 275 1.68 23.93 -5.12
N LEU A 276 0.39 23.62 -4.96
CA LEU A 276 -0.21 23.27 -3.67
C LEU A 276 0.30 21.91 -3.17
N LEU A 277 0.52 20.93 -4.04
CA LEU A 277 1.14 19.66 -3.68
C LEU A 277 2.54 19.87 -3.08
N GLY A 278 3.39 20.67 -3.74
CA GLY A 278 4.70 21.03 -3.20
C GLY A 278 4.61 21.70 -1.83
N LYS A 279 3.68 22.65 -1.65
CA LYS A 279 3.43 23.31 -0.35
C LYS A 279 2.92 22.36 0.72
N ALA A 280 2.13 21.34 0.34
CA ALA A 280 1.65 20.33 1.26
C ALA A 280 2.75 19.37 1.74
N GLY A 281 3.99 19.50 1.24
CA GLY A 281 5.05 18.52 1.48
C GLY A 281 4.82 17.21 0.72
N CYS A 282 3.95 17.23 -0.28
CA CYS A 282 3.74 16.11 -1.18
C CYS A 282 4.74 16.21 -2.34
N ALA A 283 5.69 15.28 -2.39
CA ALA A 283 6.65 15.15 -3.48
C ALA A 283 6.54 13.77 -4.16
N ASP A 284 5.37 13.12 -4.06
CA ASP A 284 5.16 11.79 -4.62
C ASP A 284 4.70 11.83 -6.10
N VAL A 285 4.20 10.69 -6.58
CA VAL A 285 3.70 10.52 -7.96
C VAL A 285 2.60 11.49 -8.37
N GLU A 286 1.89 12.12 -7.43
CA GLU A 286 0.82 13.03 -7.81
C GLU A 286 1.36 14.25 -8.56
N ILE A 287 2.53 14.78 -8.19
CA ILE A 287 3.16 15.86 -8.97
C ILE A 287 3.45 15.40 -10.40
N VAL A 288 3.96 14.18 -10.57
CA VAL A 288 4.26 13.60 -11.89
C VAL A 288 2.97 13.41 -12.70
N ARG A 289 1.90 12.90 -12.06
CA ARG A 289 0.58 12.73 -12.68
C ARG A 289 0.02 14.05 -13.22
N TRP A 290 0.06 15.12 -12.44
CA TRP A 290 -0.42 16.45 -12.88
C TRP A 290 0.47 17.07 -13.96
N ARG A 291 1.79 16.84 -13.91
CA ARG A 291 2.70 17.24 -15.00
C ARG A 291 2.43 16.49 -16.30
N ASN A 292 2.13 15.19 -16.23
CA ASN A 292 1.72 14.43 -17.40
C ASN A 292 0.39 14.95 -17.96
N ALA A 293 -0.58 15.30 -17.11
CA ALA A 293 -1.83 15.91 -17.58
C ALA A 293 -1.60 17.22 -18.35
N LEU A 294 -0.66 18.08 -17.90
CA LEU A 294 -0.26 19.27 -18.66
C LEU A 294 0.33 18.88 -20.03
N ARG A 295 1.32 17.98 -20.04
CA ARG A 295 2.04 17.59 -21.25
C ARG A 295 1.15 16.90 -22.28
N ASP A 296 0.33 15.95 -21.81
CA ASP A 296 -0.32 14.97 -22.69
C ASP A 296 -1.69 15.45 -23.18
N ARG A 297 -2.38 16.31 -22.40
CA ARG A 297 -3.80 16.62 -22.60
C ARG A 297 -4.13 18.11 -22.76
N LEU A 298 -3.21 19.02 -22.41
CA LEU A 298 -3.52 20.46 -22.33
C LEU A 298 -2.56 21.32 -23.14
N LEU A 299 -1.26 21.01 -23.11
CA LEU A 299 -0.28 21.74 -23.89
C LEU A 299 -0.30 21.25 -25.35
N PRO A 300 -0.06 22.14 -26.32
CA PRO A 300 0.01 21.76 -27.73
C PRO A 300 1.09 20.70 -27.96
N ARG A 301 0.79 19.70 -28.80
CA ARG A 301 1.77 18.73 -29.29
C ARG A 301 2.68 19.33 -30.37
#